data_AF-A0A7Y4S1K3-F1
#
_entry.id   AF-A0A7Y4S1K3-F1
#
_cell.length_a   1.000
_cell.length_b   1.000
_cell.length_c   1.000
_cell.angle_alpha   90.00
_cell.angle_beta   90.00
_cell.angle_gamma   90.00
#
_symmetry.space_group_name_H-M   'P 1'
#
loop_
_entity.id
_entity.type
_entity.pdbx_description
1 polymer ?
#
loop_
_entity_poly.entity_id
_entity_poly.type
_entity_poly.pdbx_seq_one_letter_code
_entity_poly.pdbx_strand_id
1 'polypeptide(L)'
;MVHRNPVNHQGRLYLAVPYSERKAAKAAGALWDKTAKSWYAGDTADRSRLIKWLPDQVTVQQTPALSPREEFAEAMRELGCLVTGHHPVMDGTTHRIATTGDKPHEKAGFYVGHLDGHPGGYIENNRTGEKMKWKAKGYSLSEVEKAQLQAESAAKQQAREAAHQARQDQVARSVRALLAVAPIATSDHPYLQSKQARPGDLQVVPKDSSGLPANAAILIGLDAKDSKVLRESNPDKLVFTAGDLLLAAQDINGEIRSVQTIQPNGLKRFAAGGAKQDTFHVVGGQGLDALAKAPAIVIAEGYATADTLSQSLGYATVAAFDAGNLPSVARLLHNKFPDKPFIIAGDNDLHQELTEGRNPGKEKAQAAANAVNGLAIFPIFAPGEQAYPADLKPITPGIARSGNLSDEQKAAITTMKSFTDFNDLATKSVLGMSGVERQVIPLVNSLIIRNQPPIEIKHQQASVVKVESQPVQRKAVNR
;
A
#
# COMPACT_ATOMS: atom_id res chain seq x y z
N MET A 1 26.71 -1.48 6.42
CA MET A 1 26.34 -0.39 5.50
C MET A 1 25.32 0.50 6.20
N VAL A 2 25.66 1.77 6.39
CA VAL A 2 24.88 2.74 7.16
C VAL A 2 23.54 2.97 6.45
N HIS A 3 22.44 2.60 7.10
CA HIS A 3 21.09 2.90 6.64
C HIS A 3 20.94 4.42 6.54
N ARG A 4 20.65 4.92 5.33
CA ARG A 4 20.12 6.27 5.17
C ARG A 4 18.72 6.27 5.79
N ASN A 5 18.53 6.99 6.88
CA ASN A 5 17.21 7.33 7.39
C ASN A 5 16.32 7.81 6.22
N PRO A 6 15.04 7.44 6.16
CA PRO A 6 14.10 8.11 5.27
C PRO A 6 14.16 9.61 5.63
N VAL A 7 14.64 10.42 4.68
CA VAL A 7 14.81 11.85 4.90
C VAL A 7 13.42 12.40 5.18
N ASN A 8 13.17 12.91 6.39
CA ASN A 8 11.90 13.55 6.69
C ASN A 8 11.73 14.72 5.70
N HIS A 9 10.70 14.67 4.85
CA HIS A 9 10.42 15.69 3.84
C HIS A 9 9.58 16.85 4.44
N GLN A 10 9.20 16.79 5.72
CA GLN A 10 8.35 17.80 6.35
C GLN A 10 9.09 19.14 6.50
N GLY A 11 8.50 20.20 5.95
CA GLY A 11 8.93 21.58 6.19
C GLY A 11 10.05 22.10 5.27
N ARG A 12 10.35 21.43 4.15
CA ARG A 12 11.35 21.95 3.20
C ARG A 12 10.87 23.22 2.52
N LEU A 13 11.82 24.13 2.30
CA LEU A 13 11.65 25.33 1.50
C LEU A 13 12.17 25.06 0.09
N TYR A 14 11.26 24.77 -0.84
CA TYR A 14 11.61 24.55 -2.25
C TYR A 14 11.97 25.85 -2.95
N LEU A 15 12.93 25.75 -3.86
CA LEU A 15 13.57 26.85 -4.56
C LEU A 15 13.39 26.69 -6.07
N ALA A 16 12.99 27.76 -6.73
CA ALA A 16 12.88 27.88 -8.17
C ALA A 16 14.27 28.15 -8.77
N VAL A 17 15.16 27.16 -8.73
CA VAL A 17 16.53 27.26 -9.26
C VAL A 17 16.57 26.85 -10.74
N PRO A 18 16.82 27.78 -11.69
CA PRO A 18 17.01 27.43 -13.10
C PRO A 18 18.22 26.51 -13.27
N TYR A 19 18.22 25.67 -14.30
CA TYR A 19 19.31 24.72 -14.52
C TYR A 19 20.68 25.40 -14.62
N SER A 20 20.76 26.57 -15.26
CA SER A 20 21.99 27.38 -15.39
C SER A 20 22.56 27.79 -14.03
N GLU A 21 21.72 28.01 -13.03
CA GLU A 21 22.10 28.55 -11.71
C GLU A 21 22.34 27.48 -10.64
N ARG A 22 22.13 26.21 -10.96
CA ARG A 22 22.24 25.07 -10.02
C ARG A 22 23.56 25.01 -9.24
N LYS A 23 24.68 25.39 -9.87
CA LYS A 23 26.00 25.39 -9.22
C LYS A 23 26.08 26.47 -8.13
N ALA A 24 25.52 27.65 -8.39
CA ALA A 24 25.48 28.76 -7.44
C ALA A 24 24.53 28.45 -6.28
N ALA A 25 23.34 27.90 -6.57
CA ALA A 25 22.39 27.48 -5.53
C ALA A 25 22.99 26.41 -4.62
N LYS A 26 23.67 25.39 -5.20
CA LYS A 26 24.37 24.36 -4.44
C LYS A 26 25.48 24.93 -3.56
N ALA A 27 26.25 25.90 -4.07
CA ALA A 27 27.29 26.59 -3.29
C ALA A 27 26.71 27.42 -2.12
N ALA A 28 25.45 27.86 -2.22
CA ALA A 28 24.72 28.52 -1.15
C ALA A 28 24.00 27.54 -0.19
N GLY A 29 24.19 26.23 -0.37
CA GLY A 29 23.62 25.18 0.50
C GLY A 29 22.29 24.61 0.04
N ALA A 30 21.85 24.87 -1.19
CA ALA A 30 20.69 24.19 -1.76
C ALA A 30 21.00 22.70 -2.05
N LEU A 31 19.99 21.85 -1.83
CA LEU A 31 20.03 20.41 -2.03
C LEU A 31 18.98 20.01 -3.08
N TRP A 32 19.22 18.90 -3.79
CA TRP A 32 18.30 18.39 -4.80
C TRP A 32 17.40 17.29 -4.23
N ASP A 33 16.09 17.47 -4.28
CA ASP A 33 15.11 16.42 -4.02
C ASP A 33 14.86 15.64 -5.32
N LYS A 34 15.31 14.38 -5.36
CA LYS A 34 15.14 13.51 -6.52
C LYS A 34 13.68 13.09 -6.76
N THR A 35 12.89 12.99 -5.69
CA THR A 35 11.49 12.57 -5.75
C THR A 35 10.62 13.72 -6.23
N ALA A 36 10.76 14.89 -5.61
CA ALA A 36 10.04 16.10 -5.99
C ALA A 36 10.59 16.75 -7.28
N LYS A 37 11.79 16.33 -7.73
CA LYS A 37 12.54 16.91 -8.85
C LYS A 37 12.68 18.43 -8.70
N SER A 38 13.02 18.88 -7.50
CA SER A 38 13.13 20.30 -7.16
C SER A 38 14.28 20.57 -6.19
N TRP A 39 14.83 21.78 -6.24
CA TRP A 39 15.84 22.25 -5.29
C TRP A 39 15.17 22.69 -3.99
N TYR A 40 15.82 22.48 -2.85
CA TYR A 40 15.36 23.00 -1.56
C TYR A 40 16.53 23.54 -0.73
N ALA A 41 16.24 24.44 0.20
CA ALA A 41 17.24 24.95 1.13
C ALA A 41 17.62 23.85 2.16
N GLY A 42 18.89 23.47 2.21
CA GLY A 42 19.39 22.55 3.25
C GLY A 42 19.42 23.21 4.64
N ASP A 43 19.54 22.39 5.69
CA ASP A 43 19.47 22.86 7.09
C ASP A 43 20.55 23.89 7.44
N THR A 44 21.74 23.76 6.84
CA THR A 44 22.88 24.68 7.04
C THR A 44 23.02 25.71 5.91
N ALA A 45 21.98 25.88 5.08
CA ALA A 45 22.06 26.75 3.92
C ALA A 45 22.09 28.24 4.31
N ASP A 46 22.82 29.04 3.55
CA ASP A 46 22.82 30.48 3.70
C ASP A 46 21.54 31.04 3.07
N ARG A 47 20.51 31.21 3.90
CA ARG A 47 19.19 31.65 3.46
C ARG A 47 19.22 32.99 2.75
N SER A 48 20.08 33.92 3.17
CA SER A 48 20.23 35.24 2.55
C SER A 48 20.69 35.14 1.10
N ARG A 49 21.56 34.17 0.79
CA ARG A 49 22.02 33.91 -0.59
C ARG A 49 21.01 33.14 -1.45
N LEU A 50 20.02 32.51 -0.82
CA LEU A 50 18.98 31.73 -1.50
C LEU A 50 17.71 32.52 -1.81
N ILE A 51 17.51 33.72 -1.23
CA ILE A 51 16.29 34.54 -1.38
C ILE A 51 15.88 34.73 -2.85
N LYS A 52 16.85 34.92 -3.75
CA LYS A 52 16.58 35.14 -5.19
C LYS A 52 15.96 33.94 -5.93
N TRP A 53 16.01 32.74 -5.35
CA TRP A 53 15.37 31.54 -5.90
C TRP A 53 14.10 31.15 -5.12
N LEU A 54 13.59 32.02 -4.24
CA LEU A 54 12.27 31.82 -3.67
C LEU A 54 11.22 31.95 -4.77
N PRO A 55 10.22 31.05 -4.84
CA PRO A 55 9.20 31.09 -5.90
C PRO A 55 8.54 32.46 -6.10
N ASP A 56 8.31 33.21 -5.00
CA ASP A 56 7.67 34.53 -5.02
C ASP A 56 8.60 35.68 -5.46
N GLN A 57 9.93 35.43 -5.51
CA GLN A 57 10.95 36.43 -5.84
C GLN A 57 11.50 36.25 -7.27
N VAL A 58 11.08 35.19 -7.96
CA VAL A 58 11.50 34.90 -9.32
C VAL A 58 10.56 35.60 -10.30
N THR A 59 11.08 36.60 -11.00
CA THR A 59 10.31 37.32 -12.02
C THR A 59 10.19 36.45 -13.28
N VAL A 60 8.98 35.97 -13.56
CA VAL A 60 8.64 35.34 -14.84
C VAL A 60 8.62 36.41 -15.92
N GLN A 61 9.71 36.57 -16.66
CA GLN A 61 9.67 37.28 -17.92
C GLN A 61 9.10 36.35 -18.99
N GLN A 62 7.91 36.67 -19.49
CA GLN A 62 7.35 36.03 -20.67
C GLN A 62 8.25 36.35 -21.86
N THR A 63 9.13 35.44 -22.23
CA THR A 63 9.74 35.48 -23.56
C THR A 63 8.68 35.12 -24.60
N PRO A 64 8.59 35.84 -25.74
CA PRO A 64 7.68 35.48 -26.82
C PRO A 64 7.86 34.01 -27.19
N ALA A 65 6.76 33.30 -27.44
CA ALA A 65 6.84 31.91 -27.90
C ALA A 65 7.69 31.87 -29.17
N LEU A 66 8.89 31.28 -29.07
CA LEU A 66 9.76 31.06 -30.22
C LEU A 66 8.98 30.23 -31.24
N SER A 67 9.06 30.59 -32.51
CA SER A 67 8.53 29.75 -33.57
C SER A 67 9.21 28.37 -33.50
N PRO A 68 8.57 27.28 -33.96
CA PRO A 68 9.20 25.96 -34.03
C PRO A 68 10.58 25.96 -34.70
N ARG A 69 10.78 26.85 -35.68
CA ARG A 69 12.07 27.04 -36.35
C ARG A 69 13.13 27.63 -35.43
N GLU A 70 12.76 28.61 -34.60
CA GLU A 70 13.67 29.24 -33.63
C GLU A 70 13.98 28.31 -32.44
N GLU A 71 12.98 27.59 -31.93
CA GLU A 71 13.19 26.55 -30.90
C GLU A 71 14.16 25.46 -31.39
N PHE A 72 14.06 25.07 -32.67
CA PHE A 72 14.97 24.12 -33.28
C PHE A 72 16.38 24.71 -33.51
N ALA A 73 16.46 26.00 -33.86
CA ALA A 73 17.73 26.71 -33.98
C ALA A 73 18.49 26.77 -32.64
N GLU A 74 17.80 26.99 -31.52
CA GLU A 74 18.40 26.95 -30.19
C GLU A 74 18.94 25.56 -29.84
N ALA A 75 18.12 24.52 -30.06
CA ALA A 75 18.55 23.14 -29.87
C ALA A 75 19.81 22.81 -30.70
N MET A 76 19.89 23.31 -31.93
CA MET A 76 21.08 23.14 -32.76
C MET A 76 22.32 23.84 -32.19
N ARG A 77 22.16 25.07 -31.67
CA ARG A 77 23.27 25.78 -31.01
C ARG A 77 23.72 25.08 -29.74
N GLU A 78 22.81 24.47 -28.99
CA GLU A 78 23.12 23.68 -27.80
C GLU A 78 24.02 22.47 -28.13
N LEU A 79 23.80 21.80 -29.27
CA LEU A 79 24.68 20.74 -29.79
C LEU A 79 25.93 21.28 -30.49
N GLY A 80 26.21 22.58 -30.41
CA GLY A 80 27.42 23.19 -30.96
C GLY A 80 27.37 23.48 -32.46
N CYS A 81 26.20 23.41 -33.11
CA CYS A 81 26.04 23.84 -34.50
C CYS A 81 26.09 25.36 -34.63
N LEU A 82 26.83 25.85 -35.62
CA LEU A 82 26.92 27.27 -35.97
C LEU A 82 25.74 27.63 -36.89
N VAL A 83 24.60 27.98 -36.27
CA VAL A 83 23.37 28.36 -36.97
C VAL A 83 23.51 29.76 -37.58
N THR A 84 23.95 29.82 -38.84
CA THR A 84 24.14 31.04 -39.64
C THR A 84 23.40 30.96 -40.98
N GLY A 85 23.13 32.10 -41.62
CA GLY A 85 22.48 32.14 -42.93
C GLY A 85 21.02 31.68 -42.88
N HIS A 86 20.59 30.87 -43.84
CA HIS A 86 19.21 30.38 -43.93
C HIS A 86 18.89 29.16 -43.05
N HIS A 87 19.81 28.73 -42.19
CA HIS A 87 19.58 27.61 -41.26
C HIS A 87 18.81 28.06 -40.00
N PRO A 88 18.01 27.16 -39.37
CA PRO A 88 17.65 25.84 -39.87
C PRO A 88 16.64 25.92 -41.01
N VAL A 89 16.81 25.01 -41.97
CA VAL A 89 15.87 24.73 -43.06
C VAL A 89 14.93 23.62 -42.58
N MET A 90 13.63 23.89 -42.52
CA MET A 90 12.64 22.99 -41.93
C MET A 90 11.77 22.31 -42.99
N ASP A 91 12.41 21.71 -44.00
CA ASP A 91 11.75 21.13 -45.19
C ASP A 91 11.57 19.60 -45.13
N GLY A 92 11.91 18.98 -44.00
CA GLY A 92 11.87 17.52 -43.83
C GLY A 92 13.03 16.77 -44.49
N THR A 93 13.98 17.47 -45.10
CA THR A 93 15.17 16.87 -45.73
C THR A 93 16.41 17.01 -44.85
N THR A 94 17.47 16.32 -45.25
CA THR A 94 18.76 16.30 -44.55
C THR A 94 19.60 17.51 -44.92
N HIS A 95 20.15 18.18 -43.91
CA HIS A 95 21.03 19.33 -44.07
C HIS A 95 22.34 19.15 -43.32
N ARG A 96 23.43 19.67 -43.89
CA ARG A 96 24.76 19.75 -43.25
C ARG A 96 25.04 21.17 -42.78
N ILE A 97 25.56 21.31 -41.57
CA ILE A 97 25.88 22.59 -40.95
C ILE A 97 27.26 22.56 -40.30
N ALA A 98 27.93 23.72 -40.27
CA ALA A 98 29.18 23.85 -39.54
C ALA A 98 28.94 23.72 -38.03
N THR A 99 29.91 23.17 -37.31
CA THR A 99 29.94 23.10 -35.85
C THR A 99 31.13 23.87 -35.30
N THR A 100 31.06 24.20 -34.02
CA THR A 100 32.17 24.86 -33.31
C THR A 100 33.43 23.99 -33.42
N GLY A 101 34.50 24.54 -33.99
CA GLY A 101 35.75 23.82 -34.23
C GLY A 101 35.93 23.25 -35.65
N ASP A 102 34.98 23.48 -36.57
CA ASP A 102 35.11 23.12 -37.98
C ASP A 102 36.11 24.04 -38.72
N LYS A 103 36.86 23.48 -39.67
CA LYS A 103 37.66 24.26 -40.64
C LYS A 103 36.75 25.01 -41.64
N PRO A 104 37.25 26.03 -42.38
CA PRO A 104 36.44 26.90 -43.25
C PRO A 104 35.57 26.25 -44.35
N HIS A 105 35.67 24.94 -44.56
CA HIS A 105 34.84 24.16 -45.51
C HIS A 105 34.26 22.88 -44.90
N GLU A 106 34.46 22.67 -43.62
CA GLU A 106 34.00 21.49 -42.91
C GLU A 106 32.61 21.75 -42.32
N LYS A 107 31.75 20.74 -42.41
CA LYS A 107 30.38 20.79 -41.88
C LYS A 107 30.13 19.50 -41.12
N ALA A 108 30.56 19.40 -39.86
CA ALA A 108 30.44 18.18 -39.07
C ALA A 108 29.01 17.98 -38.51
N GLY A 109 28.19 19.02 -38.50
CA GLY A 109 26.81 18.98 -38.04
C GLY A 109 25.86 18.43 -39.09
N PHE A 110 24.85 17.70 -38.62
CA PHE A 110 23.79 17.08 -39.38
C PHE A 110 22.46 17.42 -38.72
N TYR A 111 21.44 17.76 -39.51
CA TYR A 111 20.10 17.85 -38.96
C TYR A 111 19.01 17.56 -40.01
N VAL A 112 17.83 17.21 -39.51
CA VAL A 112 16.56 17.13 -40.26
C VAL A 112 15.53 17.86 -39.42
N GLY A 113 14.80 18.80 -40.01
CA GLY A 113 13.72 19.53 -39.32
C GLY A 113 12.49 19.60 -40.21
N HIS A 114 11.30 19.46 -39.65
CA HIS A 114 10.04 19.48 -40.39
C HIS A 114 8.97 20.31 -39.65
N LEU A 115 8.06 20.92 -40.41
CA LEU A 115 6.95 21.76 -39.91
C LEU A 115 5.57 21.13 -40.12
N ASP A 116 5.47 19.99 -40.78
CA ASP A 116 4.24 19.33 -41.15
C ASP A 116 3.62 18.52 -39.99
N GLY A 117 2.33 18.76 -39.72
CA GLY A 117 1.56 18.07 -38.68
C GLY A 117 1.97 18.41 -37.25
N HIS A 118 3.12 17.90 -36.81
CA HIS A 118 3.73 18.17 -35.51
C HIS A 118 5.20 18.54 -35.74
N PRO A 119 5.59 19.81 -35.63
CA PRO A 119 6.95 20.20 -35.94
C PRO A 119 7.97 19.45 -35.07
N GLY A 120 9.01 18.92 -35.71
CA GLY A 120 9.97 18.03 -35.09
C GLY A 120 11.28 17.97 -35.86
N GLY A 121 12.26 17.27 -35.31
CA GLY A 121 13.55 17.17 -35.94
C GLY A 121 14.55 16.26 -35.24
N TYR A 122 15.69 16.09 -35.87
CA TYR A 122 16.84 15.36 -35.35
C TYR A 122 18.09 16.17 -35.62
N ILE A 123 19.00 16.21 -34.65
CA ILE A 123 20.26 16.95 -34.70
C ILE A 123 21.37 15.99 -34.28
N GLU A 124 22.48 16.02 -35.01
CA GLU A 124 23.68 15.26 -34.67
C GLU A 124 24.92 16.09 -34.96
N ASN A 125 25.81 16.16 -33.98
CA ASN A 125 27.14 16.72 -34.14
C ASN A 125 28.13 15.56 -34.26
N ASN A 126 28.59 15.26 -35.47
CA ASN A 126 29.52 14.14 -35.71
C ASN A 126 30.92 14.36 -35.10
N ARG A 127 31.23 15.58 -34.65
CA ARG A 127 32.50 15.89 -33.98
C ARG A 127 32.49 15.51 -32.50
N THR A 128 31.38 15.81 -31.81
CA THR A 128 31.21 15.48 -30.38
C THR A 128 30.54 14.11 -30.18
N GLY A 129 29.86 13.59 -31.20
CA GLY A 129 29.04 12.38 -31.13
C GLY A 129 27.67 12.60 -30.48
N GLU A 130 27.32 13.84 -30.13
CA GLU A 130 26.05 14.18 -29.49
C GLU A 130 24.89 14.18 -30.49
N LYS A 131 23.75 13.66 -30.04
CA LYS A 131 22.55 13.47 -30.87
C LYS A 131 21.31 13.90 -30.08
N MET A 132 20.34 14.51 -30.75
CA MET A 132 19.09 14.95 -30.13
C MET A 132 17.91 14.69 -31.06
N LYS A 133 16.84 14.08 -30.52
CA LYS A 133 15.51 14.10 -31.13
C LYS A 133 14.74 15.28 -30.56
N TRP A 134 14.31 16.19 -31.41
CA TRP A 134 13.62 17.42 -31.05
C TRP A 134 12.15 17.37 -31.50
N LYS A 135 11.27 17.96 -30.70
CA LYS A 135 9.85 18.17 -31.00
C LYS A 135 9.49 19.59 -30.55
N ALA A 136 8.72 20.32 -31.37
CA ALA A 136 8.23 21.64 -30.99
C ALA A 136 7.34 21.54 -29.76
N LYS A 137 7.58 22.44 -28.81
CA LYS A 137 6.88 22.41 -27.53
C LYS A 137 5.52 23.07 -27.59
N GLY A 138 5.25 23.87 -28.62
CA GLY A 138 4.00 24.64 -28.77
C GLY A 138 3.88 25.81 -27.79
N TYR A 139 4.54 25.72 -26.63
CA TYR A 139 4.78 26.76 -25.64
C TYR A 139 6.07 26.38 -24.91
N SER A 140 7.13 27.19 -24.99
CA SER A 140 8.36 26.98 -24.22
C SER A 140 8.26 27.76 -22.90
N LEU A 141 7.90 27.06 -21.82
CA LEU A 141 8.19 27.57 -20.48
C LEU A 141 9.70 27.77 -20.39
N SER A 142 10.14 28.99 -20.06
CA SER A 142 11.52 29.31 -19.77
C SER A 142 12.07 28.41 -18.65
N GLU A 143 13.39 28.26 -18.58
CA GLU A 143 14.04 27.48 -17.50
C GLU A 143 13.65 28.01 -16.11
N VAL A 144 13.36 29.30 -16.02
CA VAL A 144 12.88 29.98 -14.82
C VAL A 144 11.45 29.57 -14.49
N GLU A 145 10.53 29.60 -15.46
CA GLU A 145 9.13 29.17 -15.28
C GLU A 145 9.02 27.69 -14.93
N LYS A 146 9.82 26.83 -15.56
CA LYS A 146 9.86 25.40 -15.22
C LYS A 146 10.31 25.19 -13.78
N ALA A 147 11.38 25.88 -13.36
CA ALA A 147 11.91 25.77 -12.00
C ALA A 147 10.89 26.26 -10.97
N GLN A 148 10.17 27.35 -11.28
CA GLN A 148 9.10 27.85 -10.43
C GLN A 148 7.93 26.86 -10.31
N LEU A 149 7.41 26.35 -11.44
CA LEU A 149 6.33 25.36 -11.43
C LEU A 149 6.72 24.08 -10.68
N GLN A 150 7.98 23.63 -10.82
CA GLN A 150 8.51 22.49 -10.07
C GLN A 150 8.56 22.76 -8.56
N ALA A 151 9.08 23.92 -8.16
CA ALA A 151 9.13 24.32 -6.74
C ALA A 151 7.72 24.47 -6.13
N GLU A 152 6.79 25.10 -6.85
CA GLU A 152 5.39 25.22 -6.42
C GLU A 152 4.68 23.87 -6.33
N SER A 153 4.86 22.99 -7.33
CA SER A 153 4.28 21.64 -7.33
C SER A 153 4.82 20.82 -6.16
N ALA A 154 6.13 20.88 -5.92
CA ALA A 154 6.78 20.22 -4.78
C ALA A 154 6.26 20.74 -3.44
N ALA A 155 6.11 22.07 -3.29
CA ALA A 155 5.54 22.68 -2.09
C ALA A 155 4.07 22.29 -1.88
N LYS A 156 3.25 22.30 -2.94
CA LYS A 156 1.85 21.87 -2.90
C LYS A 156 1.72 20.39 -2.54
N GLN A 157 2.58 19.53 -3.08
CA GLN A 157 2.62 18.11 -2.74
C GLN A 157 3.00 17.91 -1.26
N GLN A 158 4.05 18.58 -0.79
CA GLN A 158 4.45 18.54 0.63
C GLN A 158 3.33 19.03 1.56
N ALA A 159 2.63 20.11 1.20
CA ALA A 159 1.51 20.64 1.98
C ALA A 159 0.33 19.65 2.02
N ARG A 160 0.02 18.98 0.90
CA ARG A 160 -1.02 17.93 0.84
C ARG A 160 -0.66 16.73 1.69
N GLU A 161 0.58 16.26 1.61
CA GLU A 161 1.09 15.14 2.43
C GLU A 161 1.06 15.49 3.92
N ALA A 162 1.50 16.69 4.30
CA ALA A 162 1.46 17.17 5.68
C ALA A 162 0.02 17.30 6.20
N ALA A 163 -0.91 17.84 5.40
CA ALA A 163 -2.33 17.93 5.75
C ALA A 163 -2.96 16.54 5.90
N HIS A 164 -2.63 15.60 5.00
CA HIS A 164 -3.08 14.22 5.10
C HIS A 164 -2.56 13.53 6.37
N GLN A 165 -1.27 13.70 6.69
CA GLN A 165 -0.69 13.17 7.94
C GLN A 165 -1.35 13.78 9.18
N ALA A 166 -1.51 15.11 9.22
CA ALA A 166 -2.17 15.79 10.34
C ALA A 166 -3.63 15.31 10.52
N ARG A 167 -4.34 15.06 9.42
CA ARG A 167 -5.68 14.46 9.43
C ARG A 167 -5.66 13.05 10.01
N GLN A 168 -4.74 12.19 9.58
CA GLN A 168 -4.58 10.84 10.13
C GLN A 168 -4.24 10.86 11.63
N ASP A 169 -3.36 11.76 12.07
CA ASP A 169 -3.00 11.91 13.48
C ASP A 169 -4.19 12.37 14.32
N GLN A 170 -5.02 13.27 13.78
CA GLN A 170 -6.26 13.68 14.42
C GLN A 170 -7.24 12.51 14.55
N VAL A 171 -7.46 11.75 13.47
CA VAL A 171 -8.34 10.57 13.49
C VAL A 171 -7.83 9.53 14.49
N ALA A 172 -6.52 9.26 14.52
CA ALA A 172 -5.92 8.34 15.48
C ALA A 172 -6.18 8.76 16.94
N ARG A 173 -6.07 10.05 17.26
CA ARG A 173 -6.41 10.57 18.61
C ARG A 173 -7.89 10.38 18.93
N SER A 174 -8.78 10.73 18.01
CA SER A 174 -10.22 10.57 18.18
C SER A 174 -10.61 9.10 18.38
N VAL A 175 -10.07 8.20 17.56
CA VAL A 175 -10.32 6.75 17.65
C VAL A 175 -9.81 6.19 18.98
N ARG A 176 -8.62 6.61 19.45
CA ARG A 176 -8.13 6.20 20.77
C ARG A 176 -9.04 6.68 21.90
N ALA A 177 -9.58 7.90 21.81
CA ALA A 177 -10.56 8.39 22.78
C ALA A 177 -11.86 7.57 22.77
N LEU A 178 -12.32 7.13 21.59
CA LEU A 178 -13.46 6.22 21.47
C LEU A 178 -13.19 4.86 22.11
N LEU A 179 -12.08 4.22 21.76
CA LEU A 179 -11.73 2.89 22.26
C LEU A 179 -11.48 2.88 23.78
N ALA A 180 -11.09 4.02 24.37
CA ALA A 180 -10.93 4.15 25.82
C ALA A 180 -12.25 4.08 26.60
N VAL A 181 -13.38 4.39 25.95
CA VAL A 181 -14.71 4.43 26.59
C VAL A 181 -15.67 3.39 26.02
N ALA A 182 -15.31 2.75 24.91
CA ALA A 182 -16.12 1.75 24.25
C ALA A 182 -16.17 0.45 25.09
N PRO A 183 -17.36 -0.11 25.34
CA PRO A 183 -17.49 -1.39 26.04
C PRO A 183 -16.89 -2.53 25.22
N ILE A 184 -16.36 -3.55 25.92
CA ILE A 184 -15.91 -4.80 25.31
C ILE A 184 -17.11 -5.52 24.65
N ALA A 185 -16.89 -6.07 23.45
CA ALA A 185 -17.87 -6.86 22.76
C ALA A 185 -18.14 -8.18 23.47
N THR A 186 -19.40 -8.57 23.56
CA THR A 186 -19.79 -9.91 24.00
C THR A 186 -19.96 -10.84 22.81
N SER A 187 -19.99 -12.15 23.05
CA SER A 187 -20.33 -13.17 22.05
C SER A 187 -21.73 -13.00 21.45
N ASP A 188 -22.58 -12.15 22.04
CA ASP A 188 -23.95 -11.92 21.57
C ASP A 188 -24.03 -10.95 20.40
N HIS A 189 -22.93 -10.31 20.01
CA HIS A 189 -22.94 -9.41 18.87
C HIS A 189 -23.30 -10.19 17.58
N PRO A 190 -24.30 -9.74 16.77
CA PRO A 190 -24.81 -10.52 15.64
C PRO A 190 -23.75 -10.96 14.62
N TYR A 191 -22.76 -10.11 14.34
CA TYR A 191 -21.64 -10.47 13.47
C TYR A 191 -20.79 -11.63 14.04
N LEU A 192 -20.52 -11.62 15.36
CA LEU A 192 -19.70 -12.67 15.98
C LEU A 192 -20.46 -13.99 16.03
N GLN A 193 -21.77 -13.96 16.31
CA GLN A 193 -22.62 -15.15 16.21
C GLN A 193 -22.67 -15.70 14.77
N SER A 194 -22.90 -14.83 13.79
CA SER A 194 -22.96 -15.22 12.37
C SER A 194 -21.64 -15.80 11.87
N LYS A 195 -20.51 -15.25 12.30
CA LYS A 195 -19.17 -15.74 11.93
C LYS A 195 -18.64 -16.82 12.85
N GLN A 196 -19.31 -17.12 13.96
CA GLN A 196 -18.84 -17.98 15.06
C GLN A 196 -17.43 -17.61 15.54
N ALA A 197 -17.12 -16.31 15.55
CA ALA A 197 -15.82 -15.79 15.95
C ALA A 197 -15.83 -15.37 17.42
N ARG A 198 -14.69 -15.53 18.11
CA ARG A 198 -14.54 -15.08 19.50
C ARG A 198 -14.52 -13.54 19.57
N PRO A 199 -15.03 -12.92 20.65
CA PRO A 199 -14.98 -11.47 20.81
C PRO A 199 -13.56 -10.92 21.01
N GLY A 200 -12.63 -11.69 21.60
CA GLY A 200 -11.26 -11.23 21.82
C GLY A 200 -11.20 -9.93 22.62
N ASP A 201 -10.46 -8.94 22.11
CA ASP A 201 -10.38 -7.57 22.62
C ASP A 201 -11.24 -6.58 21.81
N LEU A 202 -12.15 -7.08 20.97
CA LEU A 202 -13.06 -6.24 20.22
C LEU A 202 -13.96 -5.44 21.15
N GLN A 203 -14.33 -4.26 20.69
CA GLN A 203 -15.21 -3.35 21.41
C GLN A 203 -16.46 -3.06 20.58
N VAL A 204 -17.41 -2.36 21.17
CA VAL A 204 -18.64 -1.92 20.51
C VAL A 204 -18.75 -0.41 20.61
N VAL A 205 -19.20 0.26 19.56
CA VAL A 205 -19.54 1.68 19.62
C VAL A 205 -20.58 1.89 20.73
N PRO A 206 -20.32 2.80 21.70
CA PRO A 206 -21.25 3.03 22.80
C PRO A 206 -22.57 3.63 22.30
N LYS A 207 -23.59 3.65 23.16
CA LYS A 207 -24.94 4.11 22.79
C LYS A 207 -25.00 5.59 22.43
N ASP A 208 -24.11 6.39 23.01
CA ASP A 208 -24.04 7.83 22.82
C ASP A 208 -22.60 8.33 23.06
N SER A 209 -22.39 9.63 22.84
CA SER A 209 -21.11 10.31 22.99
C SER A 209 -20.82 10.85 24.40
N SER A 210 -21.63 10.54 25.42
CA SER A 210 -21.51 11.14 26.77
C SER A 210 -20.18 10.86 27.46
N GLY A 211 -19.58 9.68 27.20
CA GLY A 211 -18.27 9.30 27.72
C GLY A 211 -17.09 9.94 26.98
N LEU A 212 -17.30 10.53 25.80
CA LEU A 212 -16.21 11.04 24.98
C LEU A 212 -15.74 12.42 25.46
N PRO A 213 -14.42 12.70 25.38
CA PRO A 213 -13.94 14.04 25.66
C PRO A 213 -14.46 15.02 24.59
N ALA A 214 -14.75 16.26 24.99
CA ALA A 214 -15.35 17.27 24.11
C ALA A 214 -14.54 17.54 22.82
N ASN A 215 -13.21 17.33 22.86
CA ASN A 215 -12.31 17.52 21.73
C ASN A 215 -12.17 16.27 20.83
N ALA A 216 -12.88 15.17 21.09
CA ALA A 216 -12.78 13.94 20.29
C ALA A 216 -13.28 14.12 18.85
N ALA A 217 -14.10 15.14 18.57
CA ALA A 217 -14.69 15.36 17.24
C ALA A 217 -15.44 14.12 16.69
N ILE A 218 -16.10 13.38 17.60
CA ILE A 218 -16.89 12.20 17.29
C ILE A 218 -18.36 12.46 17.57
N LEU A 219 -19.22 11.97 16.68
CA LEU A 219 -20.66 11.84 16.86
C LEU A 219 -21.04 10.36 16.75
N ILE A 220 -22.07 9.96 17.48
CA ILE A 220 -22.58 8.60 17.45
C ILE A 220 -24.05 8.67 17.07
N GLY A 221 -24.40 8.08 15.93
CA GLY A 221 -25.78 7.95 15.50
C GLY A 221 -26.41 6.69 16.08
N LEU A 222 -27.70 6.75 16.37
CA LEU A 222 -28.45 5.63 16.97
C LEU A 222 -28.57 4.45 16.01
N ASP A 223 -28.67 4.74 14.71
CA ASP A 223 -28.76 3.76 13.64
C ASP A 223 -28.08 4.26 12.35
N ALA A 224 -28.16 3.46 11.29
CA ALA A 224 -27.54 3.79 10.00
C ALA A 224 -28.14 5.04 9.33
N LYS A 225 -29.43 5.32 9.53
CA LYS A 225 -30.13 6.47 8.96
C LYS A 225 -29.71 7.74 9.68
N ASP A 226 -29.72 7.72 11.01
CA ASP A 226 -29.26 8.83 11.85
C ASP A 226 -27.77 9.12 11.60
N SER A 227 -26.94 8.08 11.57
CA SER A 227 -25.52 8.22 11.24
C SER A 227 -25.27 8.80 9.84
N LYS A 228 -26.19 8.58 8.88
CA LYS A 228 -26.09 9.21 7.55
C LYS A 228 -26.34 10.72 7.65
N VAL A 229 -27.41 11.13 8.32
CA VAL A 229 -27.76 12.55 8.53
C VAL A 229 -26.63 13.28 9.28
N LEU A 230 -26.09 12.66 10.33
CA LEU A 230 -24.98 13.24 11.10
C LEU A 230 -23.73 13.47 10.23
N ARG A 231 -23.39 12.54 9.31
CA ARG A 231 -22.25 12.71 8.39
C ARG A 231 -22.47 13.85 7.40
N GLU A 232 -23.68 13.98 6.87
CA GLU A 232 -24.03 15.03 5.91
C GLU A 232 -24.01 16.42 6.55
N SER A 233 -24.49 16.53 7.80
CA SER A 233 -24.53 17.80 8.53
C SER A 233 -23.21 18.16 9.23
N ASN A 234 -22.29 17.21 9.41
CA ASN A 234 -21.03 17.40 10.13
C ASN A 234 -19.83 16.79 9.38
N PRO A 235 -19.44 17.36 8.22
CA PRO A 235 -18.38 16.78 7.37
C PRO A 235 -16.98 16.77 8.01
N ASP A 236 -16.76 17.56 9.07
CA ASP A 236 -15.51 17.63 9.84
C ASP A 236 -15.44 16.61 10.99
N LYS A 237 -16.56 15.97 11.34
CA LYS A 237 -16.66 15.01 12.46
C LYS A 237 -16.53 13.56 11.98
N LEU A 238 -16.02 12.71 12.86
CA LEU A 238 -16.12 11.27 12.70
C LEU A 238 -17.48 10.80 13.21
N VAL A 239 -18.18 9.98 12.42
CA VAL A 239 -19.51 9.48 12.79
C VAL A 239 -19.51 7.96 12.81
N PHE A 240 -19.82 7.41 13.98
CA PHE A 240 -19.99 5.98 14.24
C PHE A 240 -21.45 5.64 14.49
N THR A 241 -21.83 4.38 14.29
CA THR A 241 -23.19 3.90 14.58
C THR A 241 -23.14 3.14 15.90
N ALA A 242 -24.02 3.47 16.84
CA ALA A 242 -24.15 2.73 18.09
C ALA A 242 -24.34 1.24 17.83
N GLY A 243 -23.64 0.39 18.58
CA GLY A 243 -23.73 -1.06 18.43
C GLY A 243 -22.86 -1.69 17.35
N ASP A 244 -22.22 -0.91 16.46
CA ASP A 244 -21.23 -1.47 15.53
C ASP A 244 -20.01 -2.00 16.31
N LEU A 245 -19.46 -3.15 15.91
CA LEU A 245 -18.18 -3.63 16.45
C LEU A 245 -17.04 -2.70 16.03
N LEU A 246 -16.03 -2.60 16.89
CA LEU A 246 -14.80 -1.86 16.69
C LEU A 246 -13.62 -2.84 16.70
N LEU A 247 -12.91 -2.90 15.58
CA LEU A 247 -11.67 -3.63 15.38
C LEU A 247 -10.53 -2.62 15.22
N ALA A 248 -9.74 -2.44 16.28
CA ALA A 248 -8.67 -1.45 16.32
C ALA A 248 -7.57 -1.76 15.29
N ALA A 249 -7.08 -0.73 14.59
CA ALA A 249 -6.01 -0.85 13.62
C ALA A 249 -4.72 -0.22 14.15
N GLN A 250 -3.77 -1.07 14.52
CA GLN A 250 -2.48 -0.68 15.10
C GLN A 250 -1.35 -0.73 14.08
N ASP A 251 -0.33 0.10 14.28
CA ASP A 251 0.92 0.05 13.53
C ASP A 251 1.95 -0.91 14.15
N ILE A 252 3.18 -0.89 13.60
CA ILE A 252 4.30 -1.74 14.03
C ILE A 252 4.87 -1.40 15.42
N ASN A 253 4.46 -0.27 15.98
CA ASN A 253 4.79 0.19 17.32
C ASN A 253 3.66 -0.11 18.32
N GLY A 254 2.53 -0.64 17.84
CA GLY A 254 1.34 -0.90 18.65
C GLY A 254 0.47 0.33 18.85
N GLU A 255 0.74 1.45 18.16
CA GLU A 255 -0.11 2.63 18.24
C GLU A 255 -1.37 2.44 17.40
N ILE A 256 -2.53 2.72 17.97
CA ILE A 256 -3.79 2.72 17.23
C ILE A 256 -3.84 3.93 16.30
N ARG A 257 -3.91 3.67 15.00
CA ARG A 257 -3.92 4.67 13.92
C ARG A 257 -5.29 4.84 13.26
N SER A 258 -6.14 3.82 13.35
CA SER A 258 -7.51 3.83 12.83
C SER A 258 -8.34 2.73 13.50
N VAL A 259 -9.59 2.56 13.04
CA VAL A 259 -10.48 1.48 13.46
C VAL A 259 -11.34 1.04 12.28
N GLN A 260 -11.59 -0.26 12.17
CA GLN A 260 -12.61 -0.82 11.29
C GLN A 260 -13.89 -1.04 12.11
N THR A 261 -15.00 -0.49 11.65
CA THR A 261 -16.33 -0.79 12.19
C THR A 261 -16.94 -1.97 11.44
N ILE A 262 -17.64 -2.85 12.15
CA ILE A 262 -18.37 -3.96 11.56
C ILE A 262 -19.83 -3.90 12.03
N GLN A 263 -20.72 -3.68 11.08
CA GLN A 263 -22.16 -3.63 11.34
C GLN A 263 -22.72 -5.03 11.63
N PRO A 264 -23.91 -5.15 12.26
CA PRO A 264 -24.57 -6.43 12.48
C PRO A 264 -24.77 -7.28 11.22
N ASN A 265 -24.96 -6.64 10.05
CA ASN A 265 -25.09 -7.32 8.75
C ASN A 265 -23.75 -7.73 8.12
N GLY A 266 -22.62 -7.48 8.80
CA GLY A 266 -21.27 -7.77 8.31
C GLY A 266 -20.66 -6.70 7.40
N LEU A 267 -21.34 -5.57 7.16
CA LEU A 267 -20.74 -4.47 6.41
C LEU A 267 -19.60 -3.84 7.21
N LYS A 268 -18.41 -3.84 6.61
CA LYS A 268 -17.19 -3.32 7.24
C LYS A 268 -16.84 -1.96 6.65
N ARG A 269 -16.45 -1.01 7.50
CA ARG A 269 -15.99 0.33 7.09
C ARG A 269 -14.82 0.77 7.94
N PHE A 270 -13.93 1.59 7.39
CA PHE A 270 -12.89 2.24 8.18
C PHE A 270 -13.32 3.64 8.60
N ALA A 271 -12.77 4.12 9.72
CA ALA A 271 -12.87 5.53 10.09
C ALA A 271 -12.30 6.41 8.95
N ALA A 272 -13.12 7.33 8.45
CA ALA A 272 -12.75 8.18 7.32
C ALA A 272 -11.54 9.05 7.65
N GLY A 273 -10.55 9.07 6.75
CA GLY A 273 -9.30 9.80 6.94
C GLY A 273 -8.31 9.16 7.92
N GLY A 274 -8.62 7.98 8.47
CA GLY A 274 -7.67 7.19 9.27
C GLY A 274 -6.67 6.43 8.41
N ALA A 275 -5.53 6.05 8.99
CA ALA A 275 -4.53 5.23 8.30
C ALA A 275 -4.95 3.75 8.30
N LYS A 276 -5.20 3.18 7.11
CA LYS A 276 -5.48 1.74 6.93
C LYS A 276 -4.24 0.97 6.50
N GLN A 277 -3.53 1.48 5.49
CA GLN A 277 -2.33 0.83 5.00
C GLN A 277 -1.29 0.74 6.11
N ASP A 278 -0.53 -0.36 6.15
CA ASP A 278 0.51 -0.63 7.16
C ASP A 278 -0.02 -0.77 8.59
N THR A 279 -1.34 -0.86 8.76
CA THR A 279 -1.97 -1.21 10.04
C THR A 279 -2.55 -2.61 9.99
N PHE A 280 -2.66 -3.23 11.16
CA PHE A 280 -3.19 -4.57 11.34
C PHE A 280 -3.86 -4.70 12.71
N HIS A 281 -4.49 -5.84 12.97
CA HIS A 281 -5.02 -6.18 14.29
C HIS A 281 -4.48 -7.53 14.73
N VAL A 282 -4.06 -7.65 15.99
CA VAL A 282 -3.57 -8.91 16.58
C VAL A 282 -4.75 -9.68 17.15
N VAL A 283 -4.93 -10.93 16.74
CA VAL A 283 -6.04 -11.78 17.17
C VAL A 283 -5.52 -12.90 18.07
N GLY A 284 -6.24 -13.20 19.15
CA GLY A 284 -5.89 -14.30 20.06
C GLY A 284 -4.74 -14.01 21.03
N GLY A 285 -4.50 -12.75 21.36
CA GLY A 285 -3.53 -12.31 22.36
C GLY A 285 -3.42 -10.79 22.45
N GLN A 286 -2.65 -10.29 23.41
CA GLN A 286 -2.49 -8.85 23.62
C GLN A 286 -1.32 -8.28 22.79
N GLY A 287 -1.66 -7.61 21.69
CA GLY A 287 -0.75 -6.77 20.91
C GLY A 287 0.52 -7.47 20.40
N LEU A 288 1.57 -6.69 20.19
CA LEU A 288 2.84 -7.17 19.61
C LEU A 288 3.56 -8.19 20.50
N ASP A 289 3.36 -8.15 21.82
CA ASP A 289 3.97 -9.10 22.75
C ASP A 289 3.45 -10.53 22.54
N ALA A 290 2.17 -10.67 22.20
CA ALA A 290 1.60 -11.97 21.86
C ALA A 290 2.17 -12.51 20.55
N LEU A 291 2.35 -11.65 19.54
CA LEU A 291 3.01 -12.03 18.28
C LEU A 291 4.50 -12.38 18.47
N ALA A 292 5.21 -11.67 19.36
CA ALA A 292 6.59 -11.96 19.68
C ALA A 292 6.77 -13.36 20.29
N LYS A 293 5.79 -13.81 21.09
CA LYS A 293 5.76 -15.15 21.71
C LYS A 293 5.29 -16.25 20.74
N ALA A 294 4.51 -15.91 19.72
CA ALA A 294 4.06 -16.86 18.72
C ALA A 294 5.25 -17.50 17.97
N PRO A 295 5.27 -18.82 17.73
CA PRO A 295 6.38 -19.48 17.04
C PRO A 295 6.43 -19.16 15.54
N ALA A 296 5.34 -18.66 14.96
CA ALA A 296 5.21 -18.24 13.58
C ALA A 296 4.33 -16.99 13.47
N ILE A 297 4.53 -16.18 12.43
CA ILE A 297 3.61 -15.08 12.10
C ILE A 297 2.61 -15.57 11.06
N VAL A 298 1.34 -15.65 11.45
CA VAL A 298 0.23 -16.06 10.58
C VAL A 298 -0.69 -14.88 10.34
N ILE A 299 -0.85 -14.50 9.07
CA ILE A 299 -1.60 -13.31 8.65
C ILE A 299 -2.76 -13.75 7.78
N ALA A 300 -3.98 -13.31 8.10
CA ALA A 300 -5.18 -13.49 7.31
C ALA A 300 -5.78 -12.14 6.90
N GLU A 301 -6.68 -12.15 5.91
CA GLU A 301 -7.36 -10.94 5.45
C GLU A 301 -8.30 -10.36 6.52
N GLY A 302 -9.23 -11.17 7.03
CA GLY A 302 -10.26 -10.72 7.97
C GLY A 302 -10.07 -11.23 9.40
N TYR A 303 -10.75 -10.55 10.35
CA TYR A 303 -10.76 -10.95 11.76
C TYR A 303 -11.24 -12.39 11.99
N ALA A 304 -12.38 -12.79 11.42
CA ALA A 304 -12.95 -14.13 11.64
C ALA A 304 -12.00 -15.26 11.19
N THR A 305 -11.35 -15.09 10.03
CA THR A 305 -10.34 -16.01 9.51
C THR A 305 -9.10 -16.04 10.41
N ALA A 306 -8.60 -14.87 10.84
CA ALA A 306 -7.48 -14.79 11.77
C ALA A 306 -7.82 -15.46 13.11
N ASP A 307 -9.03 -15.27 13.64
CA ASP A 307 -9.50 -15.90 14.88
C ASP A 307 -9.60 -17.41 14.75
N THR A 308 -10.17 -17.91 13.66
CA THR A 308 -10.22 -19.36 13.35
C THR A 308 -8.81 -19.97 13.35
N LEU A 309 -7.85 -19.32 12.69
CA LEU A 309 -6.46 -19.77 12.67
C LEU A 309 -5.81 -19.71 14.05
N SER A 310 -6.10 -18.66 14.84
CA SER A 310 -5.62 -18.55 16.22
C SER A 310 -6.17 -19.66 17.11
N GLN A 311 -7.45 -20.01 16.96
CA GLN A 311 -8.07 -21.14 17.67
C GLN A 311 -7.39 -22.46 17.32
N SER A 312 -7.15 -22.70 16.02
CA SER A 312 -6.49 -23.92 15.55
C SER A 312 -5.03 -24.04 16.00
N LEU A 313 -4.29 -22.93 16.00
CA LEU A 313 -2.85 -22.91 16.32
C LEU A 313 -2.55 -22.75 17.81
N GLY A 314 -3.48 -22.20 18.59
CA GLY A 314 -3.30 -21.94 20.01
C GLY A 314 -2.44 -20.71 20.35
N TYR A 315 -2.16 -19.83 19.38
CA TYR A 315 -1.39 -18.60 19.60
C TYR A 315 -1.89 -17.44 18.71
N ALA A 316 -1.30 -16.27 18.91
CA ALA A 316 -1.74 -15.05 18.26
C ALA A 316 -1.49 -15.04 16.74
N THR A 317 -2.46 -14.54 16.00
CA THR A 317 -2.44 -14.35 14.54
C THR A 317 -2.72 -12.88 14.21
N VAL A 318 -2.78 -12.54 12.92
CA VAL A 318 -2.94 -11.17 12.45
C VAL A 318 -4.06 -11.06 11.44
N ALA A 319 -4.95 -10.08 11.62
CA ALA A 319 -5.88 -9.64 10.59
C ALA A 319 -5.32 -8.41 9.87
N ALA A 320 -5.17 -8.49 8.54
CA ALA A 320 -4.69 -7.41 7.68
C ALA A 320 -5.80 -6.51 7.13
N PHE A 321 -7.06 -6.78 7.49
CA PHE A 321 -8.30 -6.11 7.09
C PHE A 321 -8.80 -6.38 5.66
N ASP A 322 -7.91 -6.50 4.67
CA ASP A 322 -8.23 -6.85 3.29
C ASP A 322 -7.02 -7.38 2.50
N ALA A 323 -7.28 -8.11 1.40
CA ALA A 323 -6.26 -8.62 0.47
C ALA A 323 -5.24 -7.55 0.03
N GLY A 324 -5.69 -6.31 -0.20
CA GLY A 324 -4.83 -5.23 -0.67
C GLY A 324 -3.74 -4.84 0.34
N ASN A 325 -4.02 -5.00 1.63
CA ASN A 325 -3.12 -4.66 2.72
C ASN A 325 -2.17 -5.80 3.13
N LEU A 326 -2.48 -7.06 2.76
CA LEU A 326 -1.66 -8.24 3.08
C LEU A 326 -0.16 -8.04 2.78
N PRO A 327 0.27 -7.60 1.59
CA PRO A 327 1.70 -7.49 1.30
C PRO A 327 2.38 -6.40 2.14
N SER A 328 1.66 -5.34 2.49
CA SER A 328 2.17 -4.24 3.32
C SER A 328 2.44 -4.72 4.74
N VAL A 329 1.42 -5.33 5.36
CA VAL A 329 1.50 -5.87 6.72
C VAL A 329 2.53 -6.99 6.81
N ALA A 330 2.60 -7.88 5.83
CA ALA A 330 3.59 -8.96 5.80
C ALA A 330 5.03 -8.41 5.83
N ARG A 331 5.38 -7.48 4.93
CA ARG A 331 6.72 -6.87 4.91
C ARG A 331 7.06 -6.15 6.21
N LEU A 332 6.10 -5.39 6.72
CA LEU A 332 6.25 -4.61 7.94
C LEU A 332 6.51 -5.51 9.16
N LEU A 333 5.77 -6.61 9.30
CA LEU A 333 5.99 -7.58 10.38
C LEU A 333 7.26 -8.41 10.15
N HIS A 334 7.61 -8.75 8.91
CA HIS A 334 8.84 -9.47 8.60
C HIS A 334 10.09 -8.67 8.98
N ASN A 335 10.08 -7.36 8.75
CA ASN A 335 11.15 -6.49 9.21
C ASN A 335 11.30 -6.47 10.75
N LYS A 336 10.21 -6.64 11.50
CA LYS A 336 10.23 -6.69 12.97
C LYS A 336 10.57 -8.07 13.52
N PHE A 337 10.12 -9.13 12.85
CA PHE A 337 10.30 -10.52 13.26
C PHE A 337 10.99 -11.34 12.16
N PRO A 338 12.21 -10.98 11.73
CA PRO A 338 12.86 -11.59 10.56
C PRO A 338 13.15 -13.09 10.76
N ASP A 339 13.31 -13.52 12.00
CA ASP A 339 13.65 -14.90 12.35
C ASP A 339 12.44 -15.83 12.50
N LYS A 340 11.21 -15.32 12.30
CA LYS A 340 9.99 -16.14 12.38
C LYS A 340 9.56 -16.59 11.00
N PRO A 341 9.04 -17.83 10.85
CA PRO A 341 8.38 -18.23 9.61
C PRO A 341 7.09 -17.43 9.40
N PHE A 342 6.81 -17.06 8.15
CA PHE A 342 5.63 -16.31 7.74
C PHE A 342 4.65 -17.18 6.96
N ILE A 343 3.38 -17.13 7.36
CA ILE A 343 2.28 -17.81 6.69
C ILE A 343 1.20 -16.79 6.37
N ILE A 344 0.78 -16.74 5.11
CA ILE A 344 -0.29 -15.86 4.63
C ILE A 344 -1.49 -16.71 4.25
N ALA A 345 -2.54 -16.65 5.05
CA ALA A 345 -3.83 -17.29 4.76
C ALA A 345 -4.68 -16.34 3.92
N GLY A 346 -4.82 -16.64 2.64
CA GLY A 346 -5.66 -15.86 1.73
C GLY A 346 -7.02 -16.48 1.51
N ASP A 347 -7.96 -15.66 1.06
CA ASP A 347 -9.25 -16.14 0.59
C ASP A 347 -9.08 -16.80 -0.80
N ASN A 348 -9.78 -17.90 -1.03
CA ASN A 348 -9.78 -18.63 -2.28
C ASN A 348 -11.13 -18.44 -3.00
N ASP A 349 -11.31 -17.27 -3.60
CA ASP A 349 -12.55 -16.87 -4.29
C ASP A 349 -12.69 -17.52 -5.68
N LEU A 350 -12.92 -18.84 -5.73
CA LEU A 350 -13.12 -19.56 -7.01
C LEU A 350 -14.30 -19.01 -7.82
N HIS A 351 -15.29 -18.42 -7.15
CA HIS A 351 -16.40 -17.75 -7.83
C HIS A 351 -15.93 -16.51 -8.60
N GLN A 352 -15.02 -15.69 -8.04
CA GLN A 352 -14.43 -14.54 -8.73
C GLN A 352 -13.52 -14.99 -9.87
N GLU A 353 -12.78 -16.09 -9.68
CA GLU A 353 -11.99 -16.68 -10.76
C GLU A 353 -12.89 -17.06 -11.96
N LEU A 354 -14.06 -17.65 -11.68
CA LEU A 354 -15.05 -18.01 -12.69
C LEU A 354 -15.73 -16.79 -13.34
N THR A 355 -16.14 -15.79 -12.55
CA THR A 355 -16.95 -14.66 -13.04
C THR A 355 -16.13 -13.45 -13.52
N GLU A 356 -14.91 -13.30 -13.05
CA GLU A 356 -14.05 -12.14 -13.32
C GLU A 356 -12.74 -12.54 -14.02
N GLY A 357 -12.35 -13.81 -13.93
CA GLY A 357 -11.09 -14.33 -14.50
C GLY A 357 -9.88 -14.07 -13.61
N ARG A 358 -10.09 -13.68 -12.35
CA ARG A 358 -9.05 -13.39 -11.36
C ARG A 358 -9.49 -13.79 -9.98
N ASN A 359 -8.52 -14.06 -9.11
CA ASN A 359 -8.75 -14.38 -7.71
C ASN A 359 -7.89 -13.43 -6.85
N PRO A 360 -8.37 -12.21 -6.55
CA PRO A 360 -7.56 -11.20 -5.90
C PRO A 360 -7.03 -11.62 -4.52
N GLY A 361 -7.84 -12.33 -3.71
CA GLY A 361 -7.41 -12.86 -2.41
C GLY A 361 -6.20 -13.78 -2.55
N LYS A 362 -6.31 -14.76 -3.45
CA LYS A 362 -5.22 -15.68 -3.79
C LYS A 362 -3.97 -15.00 -4.33
N GLU A 363 -4.13 -14.12 -5.32
CA GLU A 363 -3.04 -13.38 -5.93
C GLU A 363 -2.28 -12.52 -4.91
N LYS A 364 -3.00 -11.80 -4.03
CA LYS A 364 -2.40 -10.93 -3.02
C LYS A 364 -1.76 -11.70 -1.89
N ALA A 365 -2.37 -12.80 -1.43
CA ALA A 365 -1.77 -13.67 -0.44
C ALA A 365 -0.45 -14.28 -0.95
N GLN A 366 -0.42 -14.74 -2.20
CA GLN A 366 0.80 -15.24 -2.82
C GLN A 366 1.86 -14.15 -2.97
N ALA A 367 1.48 -12.95 -3.41
CA ALA A 367 2.40 -11.82 -3.51
C ALA A 367 2.96 -11.41 -2.14
N ALA A 368 2.15 -11.45 -1.09
CA ALA A 368 2.57 -11.18 0.28
C ALA A 368 3.55 -12.23 0.79
N ALA A 369 3.26 -13.53 0.60
CA ALA A 369 4.13 -14.63 1.00
C ALA A 369 5.49 -14.54 0.29
N ASN A 370 5.49 -14.32 -1.03
CA ASN A 370 6.71 -14.15 -1.82
C ASN A 370 7.57 -12.96 -1.32
N ALA A 371 6.94 -11.86 -0.91
CA ALA A 371 7.64 -10.66 -0.43
C ALA A 371 8.39 -10.86 0.90
N VAL A 372 8.09 -11.92 1.64
CA VAL A 372 8.69 -12.22 2.96
C VAL A 372 9.30 -13.61 3.03
N ASN A 373 9.49 -14.26 1.87
CA ASN A 373 9.93 -15.66 1.77
C ASN A 373 9.09 -16.61 2.66
N GLY A 374 7.79 -16.34 2.76
CA GLY A 374 6.81 -17.11 3.51
C GLY A 374 6.02 -18.07 2.63
N LEU A 375 4.96 -18.64 3.20
CA LEU A 375 4.07 -19.58 2.51
C LEU A 375 2.64 -19.03 2.46
N ALA A 376 2.04 -19.02 1.27
CA ALA A 376 0.62 -18.76 1.12
C ALA A 376 -0.17 -20.07 1.31
N ILE A 377 -1.26 -20.03 2.08
CA ILE A 377 -2.17 -21.15 2.29
C ILE A 377 -3.62 -20.74 1.97
N PHE A 378 -4.38 -21.71 1.48
CA PHE A 378 -5.76 -21.54 1.04
C PHE A 378 -6.60 -22.70 1.57
N PRO A 379 -7.86 -22.46 1.97
CA PRO A 379 -8.72 -23.51 2.47
C PRO A 379 -9.06 -24.52 1.37
N ILE A 380 -9.04 -25.79 1.72
CA ILE A 380 -9.53 -26.90 0.90
C ILE A 380 -10.84 -27.39 1.51
N PHE A 381 -11.93 -27.25 0.77
CA PHE A 381 -13.27 -27.67 1.18
C PHE A 381 -13.57 -29.12 0.80
N ALA A 382 -14.66 -29.69 1.32
CA ALA A 382 -15.07 -31.03 0.93
C ALA A 382 -15.48 -31.06 -0.55
N PRO A 383 -15.40 -32.22 -1.22
CA PRO A 383 -15.82 -32.35 -2.61
C PRO A 383 -17.24 -31.84 -2.83
N GLY A 384 -17.40 -30.92 -3.77
CA GLY A 384 -18.70 -30.32 -4.15
C GLY A 384 -19.07 -29.02 -3.43
N GLU A 385 -18.49 -28.69 -2.27
CA GLU A 385 -18.87 -27.48 -1.52
C GLU A 385 -18.47 -26.19 -2.24
N GLN A 386 -17.29 -26.17 -2.86
CA GLN A 386 -16.74 -25.00 -3.55
C GLN A 386 -16.80 -25.12 -5.09
N ALA A 387 -17.30 -26.24 -5.62
CA ALA A 387 -17.24 -26.55 -7.04
C ALA A 387 -18.46 -25.99 -7.79
N TYR A 388 -18.23 -25.50 -9.01
CA TYR A 388 -19.33 -25.21 -9.93
C TYR A 388 -19.93 -26.54 -10.45
N PRO A 389 -21.26 -26.73 -10.44
CA PRO A 389 -21.88 -27.98 -10.87
C PRO A 389 -21.58 -28.31 -12.34
N ALA A 390 -21.17 -29.55 -12.60
CA ALA A 390 -20.74 -29.99 -13.93
C ALA A 390 -21.89 -30.13 -14.95
N ASP A 391 -23.12 -30.28 -14.46
CA ASP A 391 -24.35 -30.37 -15.24
C ASP A 391 -24.89 -28.99 -15.68
N LEU A 392 -24.42 -27.90 -15.06
CA LEU A 392 -24.79 -26.56 -15.46
C LEU A 392 -23.93 -26.07 -16.62
N LYS A 393 -24.54 -25.21 -17.46
CA LYS A 393 -23.81 -24.54 -18.55
C LYS A 393 -22.60 -23.80 -17.98
N PRO A 394 -21.40 -23.94 -18.59
CA PRO A 394 -20.21 -23.25 -18.12
C PRO A 394 -20.38 -21.74 -18.08
N ILE A 395 -19.77 -21.12 -17.08
CA ILE A 395 -19.71 -19.66 -16.95
C ILE A 395 -18.34 -19.20 -17.43
N THR A 396 -18.33 -18.08 -18.14
CA THR A 396 -17.10 -17.32 -18.44
C THR A 396 -17.25 -15.90 -17.92
N PRO A 397 -16.14 -15.16 -17.74
CA PRO A 397 -16.24 -13.76 -17.34
C PRO A 397 -17.04 -12.89 -18.30
N GLY A 398 -17.06 -13.23 -19.60
CA GLY A 398 -17.92 -12.57 -20.59
C GLY A 398 -19.40 -12.76 -20.30
N ILE A 399 -19.81 -14.00 -20.00
CA ILE A 399 -21.21 -14.33 -19.69
C ILE A 399 -21.63 -13.67 -18.38
N ALA A 400 -20.83 -13.80 -17.33
CA ALA A 400 -21.12 -13.19 -16.02
C ALA A 400 -21.32 -11.67 -16.13
N ARG A 401 -20.47 -10.97 -16.90
CA ARG A 401 -20.59 -9.52 -17.13
C ARG A 401 -21.82 -9.12 -17.95
N SER A 402 -22.35 -10.00 -18.79
CA SER A 402 -23.57 -9.71 -19.57
C SER A 402 -24.85 -9.77 -18.74
N GLY A 403 -24.79 -10.31 -17.51
CA GLY A 403 -25.95 -10.45 -16.62
C GLY A 403 -26.93 -11.58 -17.00
N ASN A 404 -26.68 -12.28 -18.11
CA ASN A 404 -27.55 -13.32 -18.66
C ASN A 404 -27.29 -14.70 -18.01
N LEU A 405 -27.29 -14.77 -16.68
CA LEU A 405 -27.17 -16.02 -15.93
C LEU A 405 -28.54 -16.59 -15.60
N SER A 406 -28.70 -17.92 -15.72
CA SER A 406 -29.89 -18.60 -15.21
C SER A 406 -29.94 -18.56 -13.69
N ASP A 407 -31.10 -18.84 -13.10
CA ASP A 407 -31.24 -18.80 -11.65
C ASP A 407 -30.45 -19.93 -10.97
N GLU A 408 -30.29 -21.08 -11.62
CA GLU A 408 -29.42 -22.18 -11.19
C GLU A 408 -27.94 -21.76 -11.21
N GLN A 409 -27.51 -21.02 -12.23
CA GLN A 409 -26.14 -20.48 -12.31
C GLN A 409 -25.87 -19.45 -11.19
N LYS A 410 -26.84 -18.57 -10.91
CA LYS A 410 -26.75 -17.60 -9.80
C LYS A 410 -26.72 -18.30 -8.45
N ALA A 411 -27.53 -19.34 -8.27
CA ALA A 411 -27.54 -20.15 -7.07
C ALA A 411 -26.20 -20.87 -6.86
N ALA A 412 -25.64 -21.48 -7.91
CA ALA A 412 -24.32 -22.11 -7.87
C ALA A 412 -23.21 -21.11 -7.47
N ILE A 413 -23.19 -19.91 -8.08
CA ILE A 413 -22.25 -18.84 -7.69
C ILE A 413 -22.44 -18.45 -6.22
N THR A 414 -23.68 -18.36 -5.74
CA THR A 414 -23.99 -17.99 -4.36
C THR A 414 -23.51 -19.06 -3.37
N THR A 415 -23.63 -20.34 -3.73
CA THR A 415 -23.04 -21.44 -2.96
C THR A 415 -21.52 -21.31 -2.92
N MET A 416 -20.85 -21.13 -4.07
CA MET A 416 -19.38 -20.97 -4.11
C MET A 416 -18.91 -19.76 -3.28
N LYS A 417 -19.67 -18.65 -3.28
CA LYS A 417 -19.40 -17.46 -2.43
C LYS A 417 -19.43 -17.74 -0.93
N SER A 418 -20.05 -18.84 -0.51
CA SER A 418 -20.18 -19.21 0.89
C SER A 418 -18.97 -20.01 1.41
N PHE A 419 -18.04 -20.39 0.54
CA PHE A 419 -16.87 -21.19 0.84
C PHE A 419 -15.62 -20.54 0.26
N THR A 420 -15.05 -19.54 0.94
CA THR A 420 -13.89 -18.80 0.42
C THR A 420 -12.70 -18.83 1.36
N ASP A 421 -12.93 -18.83 2.68
CA ASP A 421 -11.88 -18.66 3.68
C ASP A 421 -11.80 -19.82 4.71
N PHE A 422 -10.80 -19.81 5.59
CA PHE A 422 -10.67 -20.83 6.65
C PHE A 422 -11.80 -20.76 7.69
N ASN A 423 -12.44 -19.60 7.87
CA ASN A 423 -13.58 -19.47 8.79
C ASN A 423 -14.80 -20.20 8.23
N ASP A 424 -15.04 -20.10 6.92
CA ASP A 424 -16.08 -20.86 6.22
C ASP A 424 -15.79 -22.37 6.27
N LEU A 425 -14.53 -22.77 6.14
CA LEU A 425 -14.12 -24.17 6.32
C LEU A 425 -14.43 -24.66 7.76
N ALA A 426 -14.20 -23.82 8.76
CA ALA A 426 -14.50 -24.17 10.15
C ALA A 426 -16.01 -24.26 10.45
N THR A 427 -16.82 -23.39 9.85
CA THR A 427 -18.21 -23.11 10.32
C THR A 427 -19.31 -23.58 9.37
N LYS A 428 -19.00 -23.79 8.08
CA LYS A 428 -19.97 -24.16 7.05
C LYS A 428 -19.67 -25.48 6.37
N SER A 429 -18.38 -25.82 6.24
CA SER A 429 -17.99 -27.11 5.64
C SER A 429 -18.33 -28.28 6.55
N VAL A 430 -18.65 -29.43 5.96
CA VAL A 430 -18.77 -30.70 6.69
C VAL A 430 -17.46 -31.13 7.36
N LEU A 431 -16.31 -30.56 6.96
CA LEU A 431 -15.01 -30.82 7.58
C LEU A 431 -14.84 -30.10 8.92
N GLY A 432 -15.54 -28.98 9.13
CA GLY A 432 -15.50 -28.17 10.34
C GLY A 432 -14.09 -27.71 10.76
N MET A 433 -13.94 -27.38 12.05
CA MET A 433 -12.66 -26.98 12.63
C MET A 433 -11.56 -28.04 12.45
N SER A 434 -11.90 -29.33 12.54
CA SER A 434 -10.94 -30.42 12.28
C SER A 434 -10.45 -30.45 10.83
N GLY A 435 -11.19 -29.88 9.88
CA GLY A 435 -10.73 -29.59 8.52
C GLY A 435 -9.62 -28.55 8.51
N VAL A 436 -9.78 -27.46 9.25
CA VAL A 436 -8.76 -26.41 9.42
C VAL A 436 -7.51 -26.98 10.08
N GLU A 437 -7.65 -27.66 11.22
CA GLU A 437 -6.53 -28.22 11.99
C GLU A 437 -5.67 -29.17 11.16
N ARG A 438 -6.29 -30.06 10.38
CA ARG A 438 -5.58 -31.00 9.49
C ARG A 438 -4.80 -30.32 8.37
N GLN A 439 -5.24 -29.14 7.92
CA GLN A 439 -4.59 -28.38 6.85
C GLN A 439 -3.49 -27.45 7.38
N VAL A 440 -3.75 -26.80 8.52
CA VAL A 440 -2.92 -25.71 9.03
C VAL A 440 -1.82 -26.20 9.96
N ILE A 441 -2.14 -27.02 10.97
CA ILE A 441 -1.19 -27.39 12.03
C ILE A 441 0.06 -28.12 11.48
N PRO A 442 -0.06 -29.18 10.64
CA PRO A 442 1.11 -29.90 10.15
C PRO A 442 2.02 -29.01 9.30
N LEU A 443 1.42 -28.15 8.48
CA LEU A 443 2.13 -27.24 7.59
C LEU A 443 2.90 -26.19 8.39
N VAL A 444 2.25 -25.53 9.36
CA VAL A 444 2.90 -24.51 10.18
C VAL A 444 4.00 -25.12 11.07
N ASN A 445 3.75 -26.28 11.69
CA ASN A 445 4.77 -26.99 12.48
C ASN A 445 5.99 -27.36 11.63
N SER A 446 5.78 -27.81 10.38
CA SER A 446 6.89 -28.14 9.48
C SER A 446 7.76 -26.92 9.14
N LEU A 447 7.15 -25.73 9.00
CA LEU A 447 7.87 -24.48 8.76
C LEU A 447 8.65 -24.03 10.00
N ILE A 448 8.05 -24.13 11.18
CA ILE A 448 8.71 -23.82 12.45
C ILE A 448 9.97 -24.67 12.61
N ILE A 449 9.86 -26.00 12.39
CA ILE A 449 11.00 -26.92 12.51
C ILE A 449 12.10 -26.58 11.50
N ARG A 450 11.74 -26.26 10.24
CA ARG A 450 12.72 -25.90 9.19
C ARG A 450 13.43 -24.58 9.47
N ASN A 451 12.78 -23.67 10.21
CA ASN A 451 13.32 -22.35 10.52
C ASN A 451 14.17 -22.32 11.80
N GLN A 452 14.21 -23.42 12.56
CA GLN A 452 15.08 -23.53 13.73
C GLN A 452 16.53 -23.79 13.33
N PRO A 453 17.51 -23.14 14.01
CA PRO A 453 18.92 -23.43 13.79
C PRO A 453 19.24 -24.90 14.13
N PRO A 454 20.19 -25.55 13.42
CA PRO A 454 20.50 -26.98 13.57
C PRO A 454 20.82 -27.46 15.00
N ILE A 455 21.23 -26.54 15.88
CA ILE A 455 21.62 -26.81 17.27
C ILE A 455 20.37 -27.05 18.15
N GLU A 456 19.28 -26.32 17.92
CA GLU A 456 18.04 -26.46 18.72
C GLU A 456 17.31 -27.77 18.41
N ILE A 457 17.34 -28.23 17.16
CA ILE A 457 16.74 -29.51 16.74
C ILE A 457 17.37 -30.68 17.50
N LYS A 458 18.70 -30.68 17.68
CA LYS A 458 19.41 -31.71 18.46
C LYS A 458 19.02 -31.69 19.95
N HIS A 459 18.83 -30.50 20.54
CA HIS A 459 18.42 -30.38 21.94
C HIS A 459 16.97 -30.82 22.17
N GLN A 460 16.04 -30.51 21.25
CA GLN A 460 14.65 -30.97 21.35
C GLN A 460 14.52 -32.48 21.12
N GLN A 461 15.21 -33.05 20.12
CA GLN A 461 15.24 -34.49 19.90
C GLN A 461 15.86 -35.24 21.09
N ALA A 462 16.94 -34.71 21.69
CA ALA A 462 17.53 -35.30 22.89
C ALA A 462 16.60 -35.23 24.12
N SER A 463 15.74 -34.20 24.19
CA SER A 463 14.77 -34.02 25.28
C SER A 463 13.58 -34.98 25.15
N VAL A 464 13.06 -35.20 23.93
CA VAL A 464 11.99 -36.17 23.65
C VAL A 464 12.45 -37.61 23.93
N VAL A 465 13.67 -37.97 23.51
CA VAL A 465 14.26 -39.30 23.81
C VAL A 465 14.48 -39.50 25.32
N LYS A 466 14.77 -38.44 26.07
CA LYS A 466 14.90 -38.51 27.55
C LYS A 466 13.57 -38.71 28.28
N VAL A 467 12.46 -38.25 27.70
CA VAL A 467 11.11 -38.43 28.26
C VAL A 467 10.59 -39.84 27.99
N GLU A 468 10.87 -40.41 26.80
CA GLU A 468 10.49 -41.79 26.46
C GLU A 468 11.32 -42.87 27.17
N SER A 469 12.49 -42.52 27.73
CA SER A 469 13.38 -43.46 28.43
C SER A 469 13.25 -43.47 29.96
N GLN A 470 12.28 -42.75 30.55
CA GLN A 470 12.01 -42.85 31.99
C GLN A 470 11.15 -44.10 32.31
N PRO A 471 11.63 -45.04 33.14
CA PRO A 471 10.83 -46.21 33.52
C PRO A 471 9.68 -45.79 34.45
N VAL A 472 8.47 -46.25 34.10
CA VAL A 472 7.25 -46.08 34.89
C VAL A 472 7.42 -46.76 36.25
N GLN A 473 7.64 -45.99 37.32
CA GLN A 473 7.58 -46.51 38.68
C GLN A 473 6.13 -46.88 39.02
N ARG A 474 5.80 -48.18 38.92
CA ARG A 474 4.57 -48.75 39.48
C ARG A 474 4.63 -48.63 41.00
N LYS A 475 3.86 -47.69 41.57
CA LYS A 475 3.57 -47.67 43.01
C LYS A 475 2.79 -48.94 43.38
N ALA A 476 3.40 -49.81 44.17
CA ALA A 476 2.72 -50.93 44.81
C ALA A 476 1.77 -50.38 45.89
N VAL A 477 0.49 -50.71 45.77
CA VAL A 477 -0.53 -50.51 46.81
C VAL A 477 -0.43 -51.72 47.74
N ASN A 478 0.00 -51.49 48.98
CA ASN A 478 -0.10 -52.49 50.05
C ASN A 478 -1.41 -52.32 50.81
N ARG A 479 -1.95 -53.49 51.18
CA ARG A 479 -3.24 -53.74 51.85
C ARG A 479 -3.38 -53.07 53.21
#